data_AF-X1VCE5-F1
#
_entry.id   AF-X1VCE5-F1
#
_cell.length_a   1.000
_cell.length_b   1.000
_cell.length_c   1.000
_cell.angle_alpha   90.00
_cell.angle_beta   90.00
_cell.angle_gamma   90.00
#
_symmetry.space_group_name_H-M   'P 1'
#
loop_
_entity.id
_entity.type
_entity.pdbx_description
1 polymer ?
#
loop_
_entity_poly.entity_id
_entity_poly.type
_entity_poly.pdbx_seq_one_letter_code
_entity_poly.pdbx_strand_id
1 'polypeptide(L)'
;AEFALGLWEMAYASGVGMKIGKKKIPILEETEAVCKFYGLDPLGLLASGALLLITDARQAEKLCQIYEKEGIACSVIGEVVSREKGVKIVEGKEEMSLSQSSQDELNRVL
;
A
#
# COMPACT_ATOMS: atom_id res chain seq x y z
N ALA A 1 -2.47 8.87 -7.53
CA ALA A 1 -1.43 9.07 -6.51
C ALA A 1 -0.54 7.83 -6.46
N GLU A 2 0.69 7.98 -5.98
CA GLU A 2 1.54 6.84 -5.60
C GLU A 2 0.86 6.01 -4.51
N PHE A 3 1.18 4.72 -4.44
CA PHE A 3 0.58 3.82 -3.45
C PHE A 3 0.86 4.25 -2.00
N ALA A 4 2.13 4.55 -1.69
CA ALA A 4 2.55 5.00 -0.36
C ALA A 4 1.91 6.34 0.03
N LEU A 5 1.85 7.29 -0.91
CA LEU A 5 1.19 8.58 -0.68
C LEU A 5 -0.31 8.40 -0.40
N GLY A 6 -0.99 7.54 -1.16
CA GLY A 6 -2.42 7.26 -0.94
C GLY A 6 -2.72 6.72 0.46
N LEU A 7 -1.88 5.83 0.98
CA LEU A 7 -2.00 5.35 2.38
C LEU A 7 -1.85 6.50 3.38
N TRP A 8 -0.86 7.37 3.18
CA TRP A 8 -0.63 8.52 4.04
C TRP A 8 -1.81 9.50 4.01
N GLU A 9 -2.32 9.83 2.82
CA GLU A 9 -3.47 10.72 2.63
C GLU A 9 -4.74 10.17 3.29
N MET A 10 -5.04 8.87 3.12
CA MET A 10 -6.18 8.23 3.78
C MET A 10 -6.07 8.30 5.31
N ALA A 11 -4.89 8.03 5.87
CA ALA A 11 -4.66 8.08 7.30
C ALA A 11 -4.78 9.52 7.84
N TYR A 12 -4.20 10.48 7.12
CA TYR A 12 -4.27 11.90 7.47
C TYR A 12 -5.71 12.41 7.46
N ALA A 13 -6.46 12.15 6.38
CA ALA A 13 -7.84 12.58 6.23
C ALA A 13 -8.77 11.92 7.26
N SER A 14 -8.50 10.68 7.66
CA SER A 14 -9.30 9.94 8.64
C SER A 14 -8.86 10.19 10.09
N GLY A 15 -7.73 10.87 10.33
CA GLY A 15 -7.22 11.13 11.67
C GLY A 15 -6.72 9.88 12.41
N VAL A 16 -6.19 8.89 11.68
CA VAL A 16 -5.76 7.58 12.23
C VAL A 16 -4.29 7.28 11.90
N GLY A 17 -3.76 6.21 12.49
CA GLY A 17 -2.50 5.59 12.07
C GLY A 17 -2.79 4.31 11.28
N MET A 18 -1.77 3.75 10.63
CA MET A 18 -1.88 2.48 9.90
C MET A 18 -0.62 1.64 10.04
N LYS A 19 -0.79 0.32 10.12
CA LYS A 19 0.30 -0.65 10.07
C LYS A 19 0.07 -1.59 8.89
N ILE A 20 0.92 -1.46 7.87
CA ILE A 20 0.80 -2.17 6.59
C ILE A 20 1.91 -3.21 6.49
N GLY A 21 1.58 -4.44 6.12
CA GLY A 21 2.57 -5.48 5.85
C GLY A 21 3.00 -5.43 4.39
N LYS A 22 4.28 -5.12 4.12
CA LYS A 22 4.81 -4.98 2.75
C LYS A 22 4.54 -6.21 1.89
N LYS A 23 4.79 -7.40 2.43
CA LYS A 23 4.61 -8.69 1.75
C LYS A 23 3.14 -9.04 1.45
N LYS A 24 2.18 -8.29 1.99
CA LYS A 24 0.75 -8.50 1.72
C LYS A 24 0.26 -7.64 0.56
N ILE A 25 1.04 -6.65 0.13
CA ILE A 25 0.69 -5.77 -0.98
C ILE A 25 0.85 -6.59 -2.26
N PRO A 26 -0.22 -6.75 -3.07
CA PRO A 26 -0.12 -7.47 -4.33
C PRO A 26 0.68 -6.63 -5.32
N ILE A 27 1.80 -7.18 -5.79
CA ILE A 27 2.63 -6.60 -6.85
C ILE A 27 2.70 -7.63 -7.98
N LEU A 28 2.50 -7.18 -9.22
CA LEU A 28 2.59 -8.06 -10.39
C LEU A 28 4.05 -8.44 -10.63
N GLU A 29 4.29 -9.67 -11.08
CA GLU A 29 5.65 -10.17 -11.35
C GLU A 29 6.38 -9.30 -12.38
N GLU A 30 5.65 -8.80 -13.38
CA GLU A 30 6.18 -7.90 -14.40
C GLU A 30 6.60 -6.56 -13.77
N THR A 31 5.82 -6.03 -12.83
CA THR A 31 6.17 -4.81 -12.09
C THR A 31 7.42 -5.04 -11.25
N GLU A 32 7.50 -6.15 -10.51
CA GLU A 32 8.70 -6.48 -9.74
C GLU A 32 9.95 -6.61 -10.62
N ALA A 33 9.82 -7.28 -11.77
CA ALA A 33 10.92 -7.45 -12.72
C ALA A 33 11.44 -6.12 -13.27
N VAL A 34 10.53 -5.22 -13.66
CA VAL A 34 10.88 -3.88 -14.16
C VAL A 34 11.50 -3.03 -13.05
N CYS A 35 10.89 -2.99 -11.87
CA CYS A 35 11.43 -2.27 -10.71
C CYS A 35 12.83 -2.75 -10.35
N LYS A 36 13.06 -4.06 -10.33
CA LYS A 36 14.36 -4.65 -10.05
C LYS A 36 15.41 -4.27 -11.09
N PHE A 37 15.03 -4.23 -12.37
CA PHE A 37 15.94 -3.84 -13.46
C PHE A 37 16.41 -2.38 -13.33
N TYR A 38 15.51 -1.47 -12.97
CA TYR A 38 15.81 -0.05 -12.84
C TYR A 38 16.24 0.39 -11.42
N GLY A 39 16.17 -0.50 -10.42
CA GLY A 39 16.47 -0.18 -9.03
C GLY A 39 15.41 0.71 -8.36
N LEU A 40 14.16 0.58 -8.77
CA LEU A 40 13.00 1.34 -8.26
C LEU A 40 12.27 0.57 -7.15
N ASP A 41 11.64 1.31 -6.23
CA ASP A 41 10.67 0.72 -5.30
C ASP A 41 9.26 0.71 -5.93
N PRO A 42 8.59 -0.45 -6.07
CA PRO A 42 7.24 -0.52 -6.64
C PRO A 42 6.20 0.28 -5.83
N LEU A 43 6.42 0.53 -4.54
CA LEU A 43 5.48 1.30 -3.70
C LEU A 43 5.53 2.81 -3.96
N GLY A 44 6.63 3.28 -4.57
CA GLY A 44 6.81 4.67 -5.00
C GLY A 44 6.34 4.91 -6.44
N LEU A 45 5.75 3.92 -7.11
CA LEU A 45 5.15 4.08 -8.42
C LEU A 45 3.69 4.55 -8.35
N LEU A 46 3.24 5.20 -9.42
CA LEU A 46 1.83 5.53 -9.62
C LEU A 46 0.96 4.26 -9.65
N ALA A 47 -0.06 4.23 -8.80
CA ALA A 47 -0.97 3.08 -8.66
C ALA A 47 -2.37 3.37 -9.25
N SER A 48 -2.44 3.92 -10.47
CA SER A 48 -3.69 4.41 -11.08
C SER A 48 -4.77 3.34 -11.29
N GLY A 49 -4.41 2.06 -11.25
CA GLY A 49 -5.34 0.92 -11.36
C GLY A 49 -5.70 0.25 -10.03
N ALA A 50 -5.25 0.79 -8.89
CA ALA A 50 -5.49 0.20 -7.58
C ALA A 50 -6.55 0.98 -6.78
N LEU A 51 -7.30 0.26 -5.95
CA LEU A 51 -8.26 0.82 -5.00
C LEU A 51 -7.82 0.51 -3.56
N LEU A 52 -7.70 1.54 -2.73
CA LEU A 52 -7.49 1.39 -1.29
C LEU A 52 -8.82 1.51 -0.55
N LEU A 53 -9.04 0.63 0.43
CA LEU A 53 -10.28 0.59 1.22
C LEU A 53 -9.97 0.44 2.71
N ILE A 54 -10.72 1.17 3.54
CA ILE A 54 -10.75 0.99 5.00
C ILE A 54 -12.15 0.51 5.38
N THR A 55 -12.23 -0.60 6.08
CA THR A 55 -13.49 -1.19 6.54
C THR A 55 -13.26 -2.02 7.81
N ASP A 56 -14.31 -2.55 8.41
CA ASP A 56 -14.18 -3.48 9.52
C ASP A 56 -13.54 -4.81 9.05
N ALA A 57 -12.82 -5.49 9.95
CA ALA A 57 -12.04 -6.67 9.60
C ALA A 57 -12.87 -7.79 8.93
N ARG A 58 -14.11 -8.01 9.40
CA ARG A 58 -14.98 -9.05 8.85
C ARG A 58 -15.44 -8.70 7.44
N GLN A 59 -15.75 -7.42 7.22
CA GLN A 59 -16.17 -6.91 5.92
C GLN A 59 -15.00 -6.88 4.93
N ALA A 60 -13.77 -6.63 5.38
CA ALA A 60 -12.56 -6.71 4.57
C ALA A 60 -12.36 -8.11 3.99
N GLU A 61 -12.42 -9.16 4.83
CA GLU A 61 -12.32 -10.55 4.39
C GLU A 61 -13.42 -10.91 3.40
N LYS A 62 -14.66 -10.50 3.70
CA LYS A 62 -15.81 -10.74 2.81
C LYS A 62 -15.64 -10.06 1.45
N LEU A 63 -15.15 -8.82 1.42
CA LEU A 63 -14.92 -8.09 0.16
C LEU A 63 -13.84 -8.76 -0.68
N CYS A 64 -12.74 -9.21 -0.09
CA CYS A 64 -11.72 -9.93 -0.86
C CYS A 64 -12.25 -11.22 -1.47
N GLN A 65 -13.06 -12.00 -0.75
CA GLN A 65 -13.71 -13.18 -1.33
C GLN A 65 -14.65 -12.85 -2.50
N ILE A 66 -15.31 -11.69 -2.47
CA ILE A 66 -16.17 -11.24 -3.57
C ILE A 66 -15.31 -10.84 -4.77
N TYR A 67 -14.27 -10.03 -4.56
CA TYR A 67 -13.38 -9.60 -5.63
C TYR A 67 -12.62 -10.76 -6.28
N GLU A 68 -12.12 -11.71 -5.49
CA GLU A 68 -11.45 -12.92 -6.00
C GLU A 68 -12.36 -13.76 -6.91
N LYS A 69 -13.65 -13.88 -6.58
CA LYS A 69 -14.63 -14.59 -7.43
C LYS A 69 -14.85 -13.93 -8.79
N GLU A 70 -14.70 -12.61 -8.84
CA GLU A 70 -14.77 -11.82 -10.08
C GLU A 70 -13.41 -11.71 -10.78
N GLY A 71 -12.38 -12.41 -10.30
CA GLY A 71 -11.03 -12.38 -10.87
C GLY A 71 -10.26 -11.09 -10.59
N ILE A 72 -10.67 -10.31 -9.58
CA ILE A 72 -10.03 -9.07 -9.17
C ILE A 72 -9.12 -9.36 -7.96
N ALA A 73 -7.84 -9.05 -8.08
CA ALA A 73 -6.89 -9.20 -6.97
C ALA A 73 -7.29 -8.30 -5.79
N CYS A 74 -7.46 -8.88 -4.60
CA CYS A 74 -7.74 -8.18 -3.36
C CYS A 74 -6.88 -8.77 -2.24
N SER A 75 -6.36 -7.92 -1.36
CA SER A 75 -5.60 -8.37 -0.21
C SER A 75 -5.83 -7.45 0.98
N VAL A 76 -6.01 -8.05 2.16
CA VAL A 76 -5.97 -7.31 3.43
C VAL A 76 -4.52 -7.01 3.76
N ILE A 77 -4.07 -5.80 3.42
CA ILE A 77 -2.66 -5.41 3.52
C ILE A 77 -2.23 -4.95 4.92
N GLY A 78 -3.16 -4.63 5.82
CA GLY A 78 -2.81 -4.05 7.11
C GLY A 78 -4.02 -3.74 7.99
N GLU A 79 -3.76 -2.95 9.03
CA GLU A 79 -4.76 -2.56 10.03
C GLU A 79 -4.67 -1.07 10.36
N VAL A 80 -5.81 -0.49 10.74
CA VAL A 80 -5.88 0.86 11.31
C VAL A 80 -5.46 0.80 12.76
N VAL A 81 -4.61 1.75 13.17
CA VAL A 81 -4.12 1.89 14.55
C VAL A 81 -4.32 3.31 15.05
N SER A 82 -3.95 3.58 16.30
CA SER A 82 -4.05 4.92 16.86
C SER A 82 -3.16 5.92 16.10
N ARG A 83 -3.61 7.18 16.00
CA ARG A 83 -2.97 8.23 15.20
C ARG A 83 -1.51 8.47 15.58
N GLU A 84 -1.18 8.32 16.85
CA GLU A 84 0.15 8.56 17.43
C GLU A 84 1.18 7.55 16.91
N LYS A 85 0.73 6.40 16.41
CA LYS A 85 1.62 5.38 15.81
C LYS A 85 2.04 5.72 14.38
N GLY A 86 1.40 6.72 13.76
CA GLY A 86 1.66 7.12 12.38
C GLY A 86 1.29 6.06 11.35
N VAL A 87 1.79 6.23 10.12
CA VAL A 87 1.63 5.26 9.03
C VAL A 87 2.95 4.53 8.83
N LYS A 88 2.92 3.20 8.94
CA LYS A 88 4.11 2.36 8.86
C LYS A 88 3.94 1.21 7.88
N ILE A 89 4.98 0.98 7.09
CA ILE A 89 5.14 -0.24 6.28
C ILE A 89 6.12 -1.16 7.00
N VAL A 90 5.74 -2.43 7.17
CA VAL A 90 6.48 -3.44 7.94
C VAL A 90 6.93 -4.56 7.03
N GLU A 91 8.22 -4.89 7.10
CA GLU A 91 8.84 -6.02 6.40
C GLU A 91 9.70 -6.82 7.39
N GLY A 92 9.16 -7.92 7.92
CA GLY A 92 9.85 -8.72 8.93
C GLY A 92 10.05 -7.93 10.24
N LYS A 93 11.31 -7.59 10.55
CA LYS A 93 11.68 -6.76 11.71
C LYS A 93 11.85 -5.27 11.38
N GLU A 94 11.84 -4.93 10.10
CA GLU A 94 12.04 -3.56 9.63
C GLU A 94 10.69 -2.83 9.58
N GLU A 95 10.68 -1.58 10.04
CA GLU A 95 9.54 -0.68 9.95
C GLU A 95 9.98 0.62 9.28
N MET A 96 9.26 1.01 8.23
CA MET A 96 9.44 2.29 7.54
C MET A 96 8.26 3.19 7.84
N SER A 97 8.51 4.40 8.34
CA SER A 97 7.48 5.42 8.53
C SER A 97 7.23 6.17 7.22
N LEU A 98 5.97 6.26 6.81
CA LEU A 98 5.59 7.09 5.66
C LEU A 98 5.40 8.54 6.08
N SER A 99 5.88 9.46 5.26
CA SER A 99 5.67 10.90 5.37
C SER A 99 5.02 11.45 4.09
N GLN A 100 4.53 12.68 4.15
CA GLN A 100 3.93 13.40 3.01
C GLN A 100 4.90 13.60 1.82
N SER A 101 6.20 13.41 2.04
CA SER A 101 7.26 13.76 1.09
C SER A 101 7.77 12.56 0.28
N SER A 102 6.93 11.55 -0.03
CA SER A 102 7.35 10.52 -0.99
C SER A 102 7.56 11.19 -2.34
N GLN A 103 8.80 11.25 -2.81
CA GLN A 103 9.09 11.65 -4.18
C GLN A 103 8.78 10.46 -5.09
N ASP A 104 8.12 10.72 -6.21
CA ASP A 104 7.84 9.73 -7.25
C ASP A 104 9.13 9.04 -7.68
N GLU A 105 9.20 7.72 -7.54
CA GLU A 105 10.36 6.92 -7.92
C GLU A 105 10.58 6.95 -9.44
N LEU A 106 9.54 7.23 -10.25
CA LEU A 106 9.67 7.36 -11.71
C LEU A 106 10.55 8.54 -12.12
N ASN A 107 10.55 9.64 -11.36
CA ASN A 107 11.37 10.83 -11.64
C ASN A 107 12.87 10.59 -11.45
N ARG A 108 13.28 9.44 -10.90
CA ARG A 108 14.70 9.10 -10.74
C ARG A 108 15.32 8.52 -12.02
N VAL A 109 14.48 8.08 -12.97
CA VAL A 109 14.91 7.30 -14.15
C VAL A 109 14.51 7.95 -15.47
N LEU A 110 13.47 8.78 -15.49
CA LEU A 110 13.01 9.58 -16.63
C LEU A 110 13.21 11.08 -16.35
#